data_AF-A0A7Y7Z024-F1
#
_entry.id   AF-A0A7Y7Z024-F1
#
_cell.length_a   1.000
_cell.length_b   1.000
_cell.length_c   1.000
_cell.angle_alpha   90.00
_cell.angle_beta   90.00
_cell.angle_gamma   90.00
#
_symmetry.space_group_name_H-M   'P 1'
#
loop_
_entity.id
_entity.type
_entity.pdbx_description
1 polymer ?
#
loop_
_entity_poly.entity_id
_entity_poly.type
_entity_poly.pdbx_seq_one_letter_code
_entity_poly.pdbx_strand_id
1 'polypeptide(L)'
;MRIQPSVKELKLKHLAQGDYITCLSSNKLEQFLTWLLESQAYIHFSNFSILNWSIVDLIDSLLDHDQFETYTSIRDDLKNDLHAIVRLEPLGYFRLLKTFDYPNVPSARIPEFLKAVRQFLFSGGFTFRNMARIALSDLLQEASRVTTLLYLCGNEKDELVSGFDTAFIHRLATFVRSVHVFDEEPRVRESLERKEISWGGQPVSYRFAISHNEPAIQISDILCGLLGKHFSFMEKCSIDHLEEASAKLSVQQRRNADLVAKLIDKADKECPAFIFNQAPHESNAKSLWFLHGVLGVECSNHSVPTIFFNELAQSEKVGLFHV
;
A
#
# COMPACT_ATOMS: atom_id res chain seq x y z
N MET A 1 20.98 4.70 23.02
CA MET A 1 20.68 3.27 22.74
C MET A 1 21.97 2.44 22.88
N ARG A 2 22.00 1.36 23.67
CA ARG A 2 23.17 0.46 23.74
C ARG A 2 22.98 -0.72 22.79
N ILE A 3 23.70 -0.72 21.67
CA ILE A 3 23.73 -1.80 20.67
C ILE A 3 25.02 -2.60 20.88
N GLN A 4 24.99 -3.91 20.61
CA GLN A 4 26.18 -4.74 20.71
C GLN A 4 27.26 -4.27 19.70
N PRO A 5 28.54 -4.16 20.10
CA PRO A 5 29.61 -3.63 19.24
C PRO A 5 29.85 -4.41 17.93
N SER A 6 29.39 -5.66 17.85
CA SER A 6 29.52 -6.53 16.68
C SER A 6 28.48 -6.30 15.58
N VAL A 7 27.47 -5.46 15.82
CA VAL A 7 26.42 -5.17 14.86
C VAL A 7 26.96 -4.22 13.80
N LYS A 8 27.20 -4.75 12.60
CA LYS A 8 27.67 -3.97 11.43
C LYS A 8 26.57 -3.13 10.78
N GLU A 9 25.31 -3.45 11.06
CA GLU A 9 24.13 -2.83 10.44
C GLU A 9 22.92 -2.95 11.38
N LEU A 10 22.30 -1.82 11.71
CA LEU A 10 21.10 -1.81 12.53
C LEU A 10 19.87 -2.17 11.69
N LYS A 11 18.97 -2.97 12.25
CA LYS A 11 17.74 -3.49 11.63
C LYS A 11 16.69 -3.69 12.70
N LEU A 12 15.41 -3.80 12.33
CA LEU A 12 14.31 -3.95 13.29
C LEU A 12 14.57 -5.07 14.32
N LYS A 13 15.09 -6.23 13.90
CA LYS A 13 15.34 -7.40 14.77
C LYS A 13 16.23 -7.12 16.00
N HIS A 14 17.04 -6.06 15.94
CA HIS A 14 17.89 -5.62 17.04
C HIS A 14 17.12 -4.79 18.08
N LEU A 15 16.00 -4.19 17.68
CA LEU A 15 15.11 -3.39 18.52
C LEU A 15 13.90 -4.18 18.99
N ALA A 16 13.27 -4.96 18.12
CA ALA A 16 12.04 -5.68 18.38
C ALA A 16 11.95 -6.96 17.52
N GLN A 17 11.26 -7.99 18.03
CA GLN A 17 11.07 -9.27 17.36
C GLN A 17 9.61 -9.72 17.51
N GLY A 18 9.19 -10.67 16.68
CA GLY A 18 7.82 -11.18 16.66
C GLY A 18 6.90 -10.47 15.67
N ASP A 19 5.60 -10.63 15.85
CA ASP A 19 4.57 -9.92 15.10
C ASP A 19 4.49 -8.43 15.49
N TYR A 20 3.59 -7.68 14.85
CA TYR A 20 3.44 -6.25 15.09
C TYR A 20 3.14 -5.94 16.57
N ILE A 21 2.15 -6.62 17.16
CA ILE A 21 1.72 -6.40 18.54
C ILE A 21 2.86 -6.72 19.52
N THR A 22 3.62 -7.79 19.28
CA THR A 22 4.80 -8.15 20.07
C THR A 22 5.89 -7.10 19.94
N CYS A 23 6.14 -6.58 18.73
CA CYS A 23 7.15 -5.54 18.50
C CYS A 23 6.88 -4.28 19.33
N LEU A 24 5.61 -3.89 19.45
CA LEU A 24 5.18 -2.73 20.25
C LEU A 24 5.50 -2.88 21.74
N SER A 25 5.83 -4.07 22.26
CA SER A 25 6.24 -4.24 23.66
C SER A 25 7.69 -3.81 23.95
N SER A 26 8.48 -3.47 22.93
CA SER A 26 9.91 -3.20 23.11
C SER A 26 10.22 -1.78 23.61
N ASN A 27 10.97 -1.70 24.72
CA ASN A 27 11.56 -0.44 25.22
C ASN A 27 12.66 0.10 24.30
N LYS A 28 13.36 -0.76 23.55
CA LYS A 28 14.36 -0.31 22.56
C LYS A 28 13.67 0.35 21.37
N LEU A 29 12.53 -0.19 20.96
CA LEU A 29 11.72 0.42 19.92
C LEU A 29 11.22 1.80 20.36
N GLU A 30 10.73 1.94 21.60
CA GLU A 30 10.32 3.24 22.17
C GLU A 30 11.44 4.28 22.05
N GLN A 31 12.64 3.94 22.53
CA GLN A 31 13.80 4.84 22.45
C GLN A 31 14.14 5.27 21.02
N PHE A 32 14.02 4.36 20.05
CA PHE A 32 14.27 4.68 18.64
C PHE A 32 13.20 5.62 18.07
N LEU A 33 11.92 5.29 18.28
CA LEU A 33 10.82 6.08 17.75
C LEU A 33 10.78 7.49 18.37
N THR A 34 11.01 7.62 19.68
CA THR A 34 11.12 8.91 20.36
C THR A 34 12.27 9.74 19.79
N TRP A 35 13.47 9.16 19.66
CA TRP A 35 14.62 9.84 19.07
C TRP A 35 14.34 10.31 17.64
N LEU A 36 13.72 9.46 16.82
CA LEU A 36 13.38 9.81 15.44
C LEU A 36 12.33 10.94 15.40
N LEU A 37 11.33 10.89 16.27
CA LEU A 37 10.28 11.90 16.36
C LEU A 37 10.85 13.28 16.71
N GLU A 38 11.82 13.32 17.65
CA GLU A 38 12.53 14.53 18.09
C GLU A 38 13.52 15.07 17.03
N SER A 39 13.94 14.24 16.08
CA SER A 39 14.86 14.64 15.02
C SER A 39 14.20 15.62 14.03
N GLN A 40 14.99 16.28 13.18
CA GLN A 40 14.48 17.09 12.06
C GLN A 40 14.07 16.24 10.84
N ALA A 41 14.23 14.92 10.91
CA ALA A 41 13.84 14.03 9.83
C ALA A 41 12.32 13.82 9.79
N TYR A 42 11.83 13.60 8.58
CA TYR A 42 10.45 13.19 8.29
C TYR A 42 10.49 11.80 7.68
N ILE A 43 9.60 10.94 8.16
CA ILE A 43 9.45 9.62 7.55
C ILE A 43 8.70 9.76 6.23
N HIS A 44 8.91 8.79 5.37
CA HIS A 44 8.13 8.60 4.16
C HIS A 44 8.08 7.11 3.89
N PHE A 45 7.03 6.66 3.21
CA PHE A 45 6.92 5.26 2.86
C PHE A 45 5.94 5.08 1.73
N SER A 46 6.17 4.01 0.97
CA SER A 46 5.22 3.52 -0.01
C SER A 46 4.68 2.17 0.48
N ASN A 47 3.38 2.08 0.70
CA ASN A 47 2.71 0.85 1.14
C ASN A 47 1.94 0.22 -0.02
N PHE A 48 2.18 -1.06 -0.28
CA PHE A 48 1.54 -1.81 -1.37
C PHE A 48 1.03 -3.15 -0.85
N SER A 49 -0.21 -3.49 -1.16
CA SER A 49 -0.68 -4.87 -1.04
C SER A 49 -0.46 -5.56 -2.39
N ILE A 50 0.49 -6.49 -2.44
CA ILE A 50 0.79 -7.28 -3.65
C ILE A 50 -0.47 -8.01 -4.14
N LEU A 51 -1.26 -8.53 -3.20
CA LEU A 51 -2.53 -9.19 -3.52
C LEU A 51 -3.50 -8.24 -4.20
N ASN A 52 -3.69 -7.04 -3.63
CA ASN A 52 -4.56 -6.02 -4.21
C ASN A 52 -4.08 -5.61 -5.61
N TRP A 53 -2.79 -5.33 -5.72
CA TRP A 53 -2.19 -4.89 -6.99
C TRP A 53 -2.35 -5.91 -8.10
N SER A 54 -2.33 -7.20 -7.76
CA SER A 54 -2.49 -8.30 -8.72
C SER A 54 -3.91 -8.46 -9.28
N ILE A 55 -4.94 -7.86 -8.67
CA ILE A 55 -6.35 -8.18 -8.96
C ILE A 55 -7.22 -6.97 -9.31
N VAL A 56 -6.79 -5.74 -8.97
CA VAL A 56 -7.60 -4.53 -9.16
C VAL A 56 -7.84 -4.17 -10.64
N ASP A 57 -6.95 -4.61 -11.53
CA ASP A 57 -7.07 -4.40 -12.99
C ASP A 57 -8.35 -5.03 -13.56
N LEU A 58 -8.92 -6.03 -12.90
CA LEU A 58 -10.24 -6.56 -13.25
C LEU A 58 -11.32 -5.49 -13.10
N ILE A 59 -11.37 -4.80 -11.96
CA ILE A 59 -12.37 -3.75 -11.71
C ILE A 59 -12.11 -2.58 -12.63
N ASP A 60 -10.85 -2.16 -12.77
CA ASP A 60 -10.52 -1.05 -13.66
C ASP A 60 -10.86 -1.34 -15.11
N SER A 61 -10.64 -2.58 -15.58
CA SER A 61 -10.99 -2.98 -16.95
C SER A 61 -12.49 -3.04 -17.19
N LEU A 62 -13.27 -3.38 -16.17
CA LEU A 62 -14.73 -3.39 -16.25
C LEU A 62 -15.27 -1.96 -16.29
N LEU A 63 -14.79 -1.08 -15.41
CA LEU A 63 -15.25 0.30 -15.31
C LEU A 63 -14.70 1.23 -16.40
N ASP A 64 -13.88 0.71 -17.31
CA ASP A 64 -13.46 1.40 -18.54
C ASP A 64 -14.56 1.36 -19.63
N HIS A 65 -15.59 0.51 -19.47
CA HIS A 65 -16.73 0.47 -20.38
C HIS A 65 -17.79 1.49 -20.00
N ASP A 66 -18.21 2.34 -20.96
CA ASP A 66 -19.26 3.36 -20.78
C ASP A 66 -20.57 2.78 -20.19
N GLN A 67 -20.93 1.55 -20.55
CA GLN A 67 -22.14 0.89 -20.03
C GLN A 67 -22.13 0.64 -18.51
N PHE A 68 -20.96 0.72 -17.87
CA PHE A 68 -20.79 0.54 -16.42
C PHE A 68 -20.42 1.84 -15.70
N GLU A 69 -20.61 3.00 -16.33
CA GLU A 69 -20.29 4.30 -15.76
C GLU A 69 -20.94 4.52 -14.38
N THR A 70 -22.16 3.99 -14.17
CA THR A 70 -22.90 4.07 -12.90
C THR A 70 -22.16 3.45 -11.71
N TYR A 71 -21.25 2.51 -11.94
CA TYR A 71 -20.43 1.86 -10.92
C TYR A 71 -19.13 2.64 -10.61
N THR A 72 -18.78 3.65 -11.42
CA THR A 72 -17.51 4.40 -11.28
C THR A 72 -17.39 5.13 -9.95
N SER A 73 -18.50 5.64 -9.42
CA SER A 73 -18.54 6.35 -8.13
C SER A 73 -18.21 5.45 -6.93
N ILE A 74 -18.35 4.13 -7.08
CA ILE A 74 -18.06 3.11 -6.05
C ILE A 74 -16.87 2.22 -6.43
N ARG A 75 -16.01 2.67 -7.36
CA ARG A 75 -14.83 1.93 -7.84
C ARG A 75 -13.98 1.38 -6.71
N ASP A 76 -13.66 2.20 -5.72
CA ASP A 76 -12.80 1.79 -4.61
C ASP A 76 -13.49 0.75 -3.72
N ASP A 77 -14.79 0.92 -3.46
CA ASP A 77 -15.57 -0.06 -2.70
C ASP A 77 -15.63 -1.44 -3.40
N LEU A 78 -15.77 -1.45 -4.73
CA LEU A 78 -15.72 -2.68 -5.53
C LEU A 78 -14.35 -3.37 -5.43
N LYS A 79 -13.26 -2.60 -5.53
CA LYS A 79 -11.89 -3.11 -5.36
C LYS A 79 -11.68 -3.67 -3.95
N ASN A 80 -12.14 -2.96 -2.93
CA ASN A 80 -12.04 -3.40 -1.55
C ASN A 80 -12.79 -4.71 -1.31
N ASP A 81 -14.02 -4.84 -1.82
CA ASP A 81 -14.78 -6.07 -1.67
C ASP A 81 -14.18 -7.23 -2.46
N LEU A 82 -13.68 -6.99 -3.68
CA LEU A 82 -12.93 -7.99 -4.42
C LEU A 82 -11.74 -8.49 -3.58
N HIS A 83 -10.92 -7.57 -3.05
CA HIS A 83 -9.79 -7.91 -2.21
C HIS A 83 -10.20 -8.68 -0.95
N ALA A 84 -11.21 -8.20 -0.22
CA ALA A 84 -11.68 -8.80 1.02
C ALA A 84 -12.12 -10.27 0.83
N ILE A 85 -12.76 -10.58 -0.30
CA ILE A 85 -13.18 -11.94 -0.64
C ILE A 85 -11.99 -12.79 -1.06
N VAL A 86 -11.15 -12.30 -1.98
CA VAL A 86 -10.01 -13.04 -2.51
C VAL A 86 -9.02 -13.39 -1.40
N ARG A 87 -8.82 -12.50 -0.42
CA ARG A 87 -7.94 -12.70 0.74
C ARG A 87 -8.30 -13.94 1.57
N LEU A 88 -9.56 -14.41 1.53
CA LEU A 88 -9.98 -15.62 2.26
C LEU A 88 -9.42 -16.90 1.64
N GLU A 89 -9.23 -16.94 0.31
CA GLU A 89 -8.65 -18.09 -0.40
C GLU A 89 -7.79 -17.65 -1.61
N PRO A 90 -6.66 -16.96 -1.38
CA PRO A 90 -5.89 -16.32 -2.45
C PRO A 90 -5.30 -17.33 -3.43
N LEU A 91 -4.85 -18.49 -2.94
CA LEU A 91 -4.33 -19.56 -3.80
C LEU A 91 -5.42 -20.15 -4.70
N GLY A 92 -6.67 -20.23 -4.22
CA GLY A 92 -7.81 -20.66 -5.02
C GLY A 92 -8.09 -19.69 -6.15
N TYR A 93 -8.10 -18.39 -5.85
CA TYR A 93 -8.32 -17.36 -6.84
C TYR A 93 -7.19 -17.30 -7.88
N PHE A 94 -5.93 -17.40 -7.48
CA PHE A 94 -4.80 -17.40 -8.42
C PHE A 94 -4.79 -18.62 -9.34
N ARG A 95 -5.24 -19.80 -8.87
CA ARG A 95 -5.45 -20.96 -9.77
C ARG A 95 -6.53 -20.68 -10.81
N LEU A 96 -7.60 -19.97 -10.44
CA LEU A 96 -8.62 -19.50 -11.38
C LEU A 96 -8.01 -18.52 -12.39
N LEU A 97 -7.33 -17.48 -11.93
CA LEU A 97 -6.68 -16.48 -12.81
C LEU A 97 -5.77 -17.16 -13.85
N LYS A 98 -4.93 -18.09 -13.39
CA LYS A 98 -4.04 -18.87 -14.26
C LYS A 98 -4.78 -19.70 -15.30
N THR A 99 -5.95 -20.24 -14.98
CA THR A 99 -6.77 -21.03 -15.92
C THR A 99 -7.23 -20.20 -17.13
N PHE A 100 -7.25 -18.88 -17.00
CA PHE A 100 -7.70 -17.93 -18.02
C PHE A 100 -6.56 -17.06 -18.57
N ASP A 101 -5.30 -17.46 -18.38
CA ASP A 101 -4.10 -16.73 -18.83
C ASP A 101 -3.98 -15.29 -18.29
N TYR A 102 -4.65 -14.96 -17.18
CA TYR A 102 -4.58 -13.64 -16.56
C TYR A 102 -3.11 -13.28 -16.21
N PRO A 103 -2.64 -12.04 -16.44
CA PRO A 103 -3.42 -10.84 -16.82
C PRO A 103 -3.61 -10.66 -18.33
N ASN A 104 -3.60 -11.73 -19.14
CA ASN A 104 -3.82 -11.68 -20.59
C ASN A 104 -4.97 -12.60 -21.01
N VAL A 105 -6.19 -12.24 -20.58
CA VAL A 105 -7.39 -13.06 -20.82
C VAL A 105 -7.79 -12.97 -22.29
N PRO A 106 -7.80 -14.08 -23.05
CA PRO A 106 -8.18 -14.06 -24.46
C PRO A 106 -9.63 -13.58 -24.62
N SER A 107 -9.89 -12.68 -25.59
CA SER A 107 -11.22 -12.07 -25.79
C SER A 107 -12.36 -13.09 -25.89
N ALA A 108 -12.10 -14.24 -26.54
CA ALA A 108 -13.08 -15.32 -26.69
C ALA A 108 -13.45 -16.02 -25.36
N ARG A 109 -12.61 -15.90 -24.33
CA ARG A 109 -12.80 -16.51 -23.00
C ARG A 109 -13.27 -15.53 -21.93
N ILE A 110 -13.35 -14.23 -22.22
CA ILE A 110 -13.79 -13.21 -21.25
C ILE A 110 -15.16 -13.55 -20.63
N PRO A 111 -16.21 -13.91 -21.41
CA PRO A 111 -17.50 -14.30 -20.83
C PRO A 111 -17.42 -15.49 -19.85
N GLU A 112 -16.57 -16.48 -20.14
CA GLU A 112 -16.35 -17.65 -19.29
C GLU A 112 -15.57 -17.26 -18.03
N PHE A 113 -14.51 -16.46 -18.19
CA PHE A 113 -13.70 -15.93 -17.11
C PHE A 113 -14.53 -15.15 -16.08
N LEU A 114 -15.34 -14.19 -16.52
CA LEU A 114 -16.16 -13.37 -15.63
C LEU A 114 -17.21 -14.20 -14.88
N LYS A 115 -17.80 -15.21 -15.54
CA LYS A 115 -18.70 -16.18 -14.88
C LYS A 115 -17.95 -17.00 -13.83
N ALA A 116 -16.75 -17.49 -14.14
CA ALA A 116 -15.93 -18.25 -13.21
C ALA A 116 -15.51 -17.39 -11.99
N VAL A 117 -15.08 -16.14 -12.22
CA VAL A 117 -14.75 -15.19 -11.14
C VAL A 117 -15.96 -14.97 -10.25
N ARG A 118 -17.13 -14.67 -10.83
CA ARG A 118 -18.36 -14.49 -10.05
C ARG A 118 -18.71 -15.75 -9.24
N GLN A 119 -18.64 -16.93 -9.87
CA GLN A 119 -18.91 -18.18 -9.18
C GLN A 119 -17.94 -18.41 -8.01
N PHE A 120 -16.65 -18.13 -8.19
CA PHE A 120 -15.66 -18.24 -7.12
C PHE A 120 -15.98 -17.32 -5.94
N LEU A 121 -16.18 -16.02 -6.21
CA LEU A 121 -16.40 -15.00 -5.19
C LEU A 121 -17.69 -15.19 -4.37
N PHE A 122 -18.68 -15.87 -4.94
CA PHE A 122 -20.02 -16.02 -4.35
C PHE A 122 -20.45 -17.49 -4.14
N SER A 123 -19.52 -18.44 -4.21
CA SER A 123 -19.77 -19.88 -4.05
C SER A 123 -20.36 -20.27 -2.68
N GLY A 124 -19.99 -19.55 -1.61
CA GLY A 124 -20.49 -19.76 -0.25
C GLY A 124 -21.87 -19.19 0.06
N GLY A 125 -22.57 -18.65 -0.95
CA GLY A 125 -23.87 -17.98 -0.79
C GLY A 125 -23.76 -16.49 -0.42
N PHE A 126 -24.87 -15.77 -0.58
CA PHE A 126 -24.94 -14.32 -0.35
C PHE A 126 -25.19 -14.01 1.12
N THR A 127 -24.30 -13.23 1.74
CA THR A 127 -24.67 -12.43 2.91
C THR A 127 -24.83 -10.99 2.46
N PHE A 128 -26.08 -10.60 2.17
CA PHE A 128 -26.47 -9.26 1.69
C PHE A 128 -26.36 -8.18 2.78
N ARG A 129 -25.22 -8.10 3.46
CA ARG A 129 -24.94 -7.04 4.46
C ARG A 129 -24.10 -5.89 3.91
N ASN A 130 -23.52 -6.03 2.72
CA ASN A 130 -22.67 -5.03 2.10
C ASN A 130 -23.18 -4.68 0.69
N MET A 131 -23.49 -3.40 0.44
CA MET A 131 -23.97 -2.90 -0.86
C MET A 131 -22.93 -3.05 -1.97
N ALA A 132 -21.65 -2.82 -1.68
CA ALA A 132 -20.58 -2.96 -2.66
C ALA A 132 -20.45 -4.42 -3.13
N ARG A 133 -20.73 -5.38 -2.23
CA ARG A 133 -20.67 -6.82 -2.56
C ARG A 133 -21.78 -7.24 -3.51
N ILE A 134 -22.95 -6.63 -3.37
CA ILE A 134 -24.08 -6.81 -4.29
C ILE A 134 -23.71 -6.21 -5.64
N ALA A 135 -23.27 -4.94 -5.64
CA ALA A 135 -22.86 -4.24 -6.84
C ALA A 135 -21.76 -5.00 -7.60
N LEU A 136 -20.78 -5.60 -6.91
CA LEU A 136 -19.76 -6.42 -7.52
C LEU A 136 -20.33 -7.69 -8.18
N SER A 137 -21.27 -8.36 -7.52
CA SER A 137 -21.98 -9.52 -8.11
C SER A 137 -22.74 -9.13 -9.37
N ASP A 138 -23.45 -8.00 -9.33
CA ASP A 138 -24.30 -7.53 -10.42
C ASP A 138 -23.45 -7.03 -11.60
N LEU A 139 -22.41 -6.25 -11.33
CA LEU A 139 -21.41 -5.83 -12.31
C LEU A 139 -20.81 -7.04 -13.04
N LEU A 140 -20.35 -8.07 -12.32
CA LEU A 140 -19.79 -9.29 -12.95
C LEU A 140 -20.85 -10.06 -13.75
N GLN A 141 -22.10 -10.05 -13.31
CA GLN A 141 -23.21 -10.70 -14.02
C GLN A 141 -23.54 -9.98 -15.33
N GLU A 142 -23.64 -8.65 -15.30
CA GLU A 142 -23.89 -7.79 -16.46
C GLU A 142 -22.71 -7.84 -17.44
N ALA A 143 -21.47 -7.80 -16.91
CA ALA A 143 -20.24 -7.88 -17.67
C ALA A 143 -19.99 -9.22 -18.35
N SER A 144 -20.72 -10.29 -18.01
CA SER A 144 -20.59 -11.59 -18.67
C SER A 144 -20.87 -11.57 -20.19
N ARG A 145 -21.31 -10.44 -20.74
CA ARG A 145 -21.56 -10.21 -22.17
C ARG A 145 -20.48 -9.36 -22.86
N VAL A 146 -19.54 -8.77 -22.13
CA VAL A 146 -18.46 -7.98 -22.72
C VAL A 146 -17.43 -8.89 -23.38
N THR A 147 -16.72 -8.33 -24.36
CA THR A 147 -15.71 -9.06 -25.16
C THR A 147 -14.32 -8.46 -25.04
N THR A 148 -14.15 -7.43 -24.21
CA THR A 148 -12.88 -6.74 -23.97
C THR A 148 -12.71 -6.42 -22.49
N LEU A 149 -11.47 -6.53 -22.01
CA LEU A 149 -11.01 -6.08 -20.70
C LEU A 149 -9.68 -5.37 -20.96
N LEU A 150 -9.68 -4.03 -21.03
CA LEU A 150 -8.58 -3.25 -21.61
C LEU A 150 -7.24 -3.52 -20.91
N TYR A 151 -7.23 -3.54 -19.58
CA TYR A 151 -6.01 -3.75 -18.79
C TYR A 151 -5.66 -5.23 -18.61
N LEU A 152 -6.45 -6.15 -19.16
CA LEU A 152 -6.24 -7.60 -19.07
C LEU A 152 -6.06 -8.26 -20.44
N CYS A 153 -5.59 -7.49 -21.43
CA CYS A 153 -5.39 -7.93 -22.81
C CYS A 153 -4.01 -7.48 -23.31
N GLY A 154 -3.28 -8.39 -23.96
CA GLY A 154 -1.96 -8.09 -24.54
C GLY A 154 -0.81 -8.05 -23.52
N ASN A 155 -1.05 -8.40 -22.27
CA ASN A 155 -0.03 -8.48 -21.23
C ASN A 155 0.82 -9.76 -21.35
N GLU A 156 1.98 -9.76 -20.70
CA GLU A 156 2.78 -10.97 -20.52
C GLU A 156 2.03 -11.97 -19.64
N LYS A 157 2.02 -13.25 -20.06
CA LYS A 157 1.30 -14.30 -19.35
C LYS A 157 2.01 -14.67 -18.04
N ASP A 158 1.23 -15.01 -17.02
CA ASP A 158 1.72 -15.43 -15.69
C ASP A 158 2.53 -14.37 -14.91
N GLU A 159 2.61 -13.12 -15.41
CA GLU A 159 3.31 -12.01 -14.76
C GLU A 159 2.29 -11.01 -14.16
N LEU A 160 1.94 -11.19 -12.88
CA LEU A 160 0.98 -10.31 -12.19
C LEU A 160 1.58 -8.96 -11.78
N VAL A 161 2.87 -8.97 -11.43
CA VAL A 161 3.63 -7.79 -11.02
C VAL A 161 5.03 -7.92 -11.60
N SER A 162 5.35 -7.08 -12.58
CA SER A 162 6.63 -7.13 -13.31
C SER A 162 7.81 -6.53 -12.56
N GLY A 163 7.52 -5.69 -11.57
CA GLY A 163 8.52 -5.07 -10.73
C GLY A 163 7.94 -3.99 -9.83
N PHE A 164 8.83 -3.38 -9.04
CA PHE A 164 8.49 -2.27 -8.15
C PHE A 164 9.18 -0.96 -8.56
N ASP A 165 9.83 -0.93 -9.72
CA ASP A 165 10.51 0.26 -10.26
C ASP A 165 9.55 1.45 -10.42
N THR A 166 8.28 1.20 -10.74
CA THR A 166 7.23 2.22 -10.77
C THR A 166 7.09 2.97 -9.43
N ALA A 167 7.29 2.30 -8.29
CA ALA A 167 7.30 2.93 -6.98
C ALA A 167 8.48 3.90 -6.82
N PHE A 168 9.66 3.54 -7.33
CA PHE A 168 10.84 4.41 -7.32
C PHE A 168 10.68 5.59 -8.28
N ILE A 169 10.18 5.34 -9.49
CA ILE A 169 9.89 6.39 -10.48
C ILE A 169 8.88 7.39 -9.92
N HIS A 170 7.82 6.92 -9.26
CA HIS A 170 6.85 7.78 -8.60
C HIS A 170 7.53 8.74 -7.61
N ARG A 171 8.49 8.26 -6.81
CA ARG A 171 9.26 9.10 -5.88
C ARG A 171 10.15 10.11 -6.57
N LEU A 172 10.88 9.68 -7.59
CA LEU A 172 11.72 10.57 -8.41
C LEU A 172 10.88 11.67 -9.06
N ALA A 173 9.68 11.33 -9.54
CA ALA A 173 8.74 12.27 -10.17
C ALA A 173 8.04 13.20 -9.17
N THR A 174 7.77 12.73 -7.95
CA THR A 174 7.15 13.56 -6.90
C THR A 174 8.13 14.58 -6.35
N PHE A 175 9.39 14.17 -6.14
CA PHE A 175 10.43 15.00 -5.53
C PHE A 175 11.60 15.23 -6.48
N VAL A 176 11.32 15.77 -7.67
CA VAL A 176 12.31 16.00 -8.75
C VAL A 176 13.49 16.89 -8.37
N ARG A 177 13.33 17.72 -7.32
CA ARG A 177 14.37 18.62 -6.81
C ARG A 177 15.18 18.04 -5.64
N SER A 178 14.83 16.84 -5.17
CA SER A 178 15.52 16.18 -4.08
C SER A 178 16.68 15.31 -4.59
N VAL A 179 17.64 15.04 -3.71
CA VAL A 179 18.63 13.98 -3.92
C VAL A 179 18.08 12.70 -3.31
N HIS A 180 17.87 11.69 -4.13
CA HIS A 180 17.37 10.40 -3.68
C HIS A 180 18.52 9.43 -3.41
N VAL A 181 18.51 8.78 -2.25
CA VAL A 181 19.48 7.74 -1.90
C VAL A 181 18.70 6.47 -1.62
N PHE A 182 18.88 5.48 -2.47
CA PHE A 182 18.30 4.14 -2.33
C PHE A 182 19.38 3.16 -1.84
N ASP A 183 19.00 2.14 -1.10
CA ASP A 183 19.75 0.92 -0.81
C ASP A 183 19.88 0.07 -2.07
N GLU A 184 20.82 -0.89 -2.03
CA GLU A 184 21.13 -1.78 -3.13
C GLU A 184 19.91 -2.64 -3.57
N GLU A 185 19.26 -2.23 -4.65
CA GLU A 185 18.21 -2.99 -5.34
C GLU A 185 18.60 -3.24 -6.81
N PRO A 186 19.37 -4.31 -7.11
CA PRO A 186 20.00 -4.49 -8.43
C PRO A 186 19.02 -4.47 -9.61
N ARG A 187 17.84 -5.09 -9.45
CA ARG A 187 16.81 -5.12 -10.50
C ARG A 187 16.18 -3.75 -10.74
N VAL A 188 15.92 -3.00 -9.67
CA VAL A 188 15.38 -1.64 -9.76
C VAL A 188 16.43 -0.73 -10.37
N ARG A 189 17.69 -0.81 -9.93
CA ARG A 189 18.81 -0.07 -10.54
C ARG A 189 18.87 -0.28 -12.03
N GLU A 190 18.97 -1.53 -12.48
CA GLU A 190 19.04 -1.85 -13.91
C GLU A 190 17.84 -1.27 -14.67
N SER A 191 16.65 -1.35 -14.07
CA SER A 191 15.43 -0.80 -14.67
C SER A 191 15.42 0.73 -14.73
N LEU A 192 15.96 1.44 -13.73
CA LEU A 192 16.03 2.91 -13.71
C LEU A 192 17.15 3.45 -14.60
N GLU A 193 18.31 2.78 -14.66
CA GLU A 193 19.44 3.18 -15.51
C GLU A 193 19.11 3.06 -17.01
N ARG A 194 18.20 2.15 -17.38
CA ARG A 194 17.66 2.05 -18.74
C ARG A 194 16.68 3.17 -19.08
N LYS A 195 16.22 3.96 -18.09
CA LYS A 195 15.25 5.04 -18.28
C LYS A 195 15.99 6.39 -18.23
N GLU A 196 15.76 7.24 -19.23
CA GLU A 196 16.21 8.64 -19.18
C GLU A 196 15.30 9.47 -18.27
N ILE A 197 15.55 9.43 -16.95
CA ILE A 197 14.75 10.16 -15.96
C ILE A 197 15.24 11.60 -15.85
N SER A 198 14.51 12.52 -16.49
CA SER A 198 14.81 13.95 -16.48
C SER A 198 13.58 14.81 -16.21
N TRP A 199 13.81 16.00 -15.66
CA TRP A 199 12.78 17.01 -15.43
C TRP A 199 13.32 18.38 -15.87
N GLY A 200 12.59 19.07 -16.74
CA GLY A 200 13.03 20.35 -17.30
C GLY A 200 14.35 20.26 -18.10
N GLY A 201 14.63 19.11 -18.71
CA GLY A 201 15.88 18.85 -19.45
C GLY A 201 17.09 18.58 -18.56
N GLN A 202 16.92 18.49 -17.23
CA GLN A 202 17.97 18.14 -16.29
C GLN A 202 17.73 16.73 -15.72
N PRO A 203 18.77 15.89 -15.54
CA PRO A 203 18.62 14.59 -14.88
C PRO A 203 18.11 14.75 -13.44
N VAL A 204 17.19 13.88 -13.02
CA VAL A 204 16.76 13.81 -11.62
C VAL A 204 17.89 13.17 -10.80
N SER A 205 18.21 13.76 -9.64
CA SER A 205 19.34 13.31 -8.81
C SER A 205 18.98 12.09 -7.97
N TYR A 206 19.60 10.95 -8.26
CA TYR A 206 19.49 9.75 -7.43
C TYR A 206 20.77 8.93 -7.43
N ARG A 207 20.97 8.15 -6.38
CA ARG A 207 22.04 7.16 -6.29
C ARG A 207 21.59 5.96 -5.49
N PHE A 208 22.28 4.85 -5.71
CA PHE A 208 22.18 3.68 -4.85
C PHE A 208 23.41 3.59 -3.94
N ALA A 209 23.24 3.02 -2.75
CA ALA A 209 24.28 2.99 -1.73
C ALA A 209 24.16 1.75 -0.85
N ILE A 210 25.29 1.31 -0.31
CA ILE A 210 25.33 0.17 0.62
C ILE A 210 24.97 0.66 2.03
N SER A 211 23.95 0.05 2.63
CA SER A 211 23.43 0.38 3.97
C SER A 211 24.47 0.52 5.09
N HIS A 212 25.59 -0.21 5.03
CA HIS A 212 26.67 -0.14 6.03
C HIS A 212 27.22 1.27 6.24
N ASN A 213 27.32 2.06 5.16
CA ASN A 213 27.92 3.39 5.18
C ASN A 213 26.86 4.52 5.25
N GLU A 214 25.58 4.17 5.27
CA GLU A 214 24.47 5.11 5.17
C GLU A 214 23.53 4.96 6.38
N PRO A 215 23.73 5.74 7.47
CA PRO A 215 22.91 5.64 8.66
C PRO A 215 21.41 5.80 8.40
N ALA A 216 21.04 6.62 7.40
CA ALA A 216 19.65 6.84 7.04
C ALA A 216 18.99 5.61 6.40
N ILE A 217 19.75 4.81 5.63
CA ILE A 217 19.24 3.54 5.10
C ILE A 217 18.95 2.59 6.25
N GLN A 218 19.83 2.51 7.26
CA GLN A 218 19.59 1.67 8.44
C GLN A 218 18.37 2.11 9.27
N ILE A 219 18.12 3.42 9.36
CA ILE A 219 16.91 3.97 10.00
C ILE A 219 15.68 3.58 9.18
N SER A 220 15.74 3.71 7.86
CA SER A 220 14.66 3.31 6.96
C SER A 220 14.37 1.81 7.06
N ASP A 221 15.39 0.94 7.13
CA ASP A 221 15.25 -0.51 7.33
C ASP A 221 14.42 -0.88 8.56
N ILE A 222 14.65 -0.15 9.66
CA ILE A 222 13.90 -0.35 10.91
C ILE A 222 12.44 0.06 10.73
N LEU A 223 12.21 1.20 10.08
CA LEU A 223 10.88 1.73 9.81
C LEU A 223 10.11 0.86 8.83
N CYS A 224 10.68 0.49 7.68
CA CYS A 224 10.10 -0.43 6.71
C CYS A 224 9.75 -1.77 7.37
N GLY A 225 10.65 -2.32 8.19
CA GLY A 225 10.37 -3.54 8.94
C GLY A 225 9.18 -3.40 9.90
N LEU A 226 9.05 -2.25 10.58
CA LEU A 226 7.97 -1.99 11.54
C LEU A 226 6.64 -1.72 10.84
N LEU A 227 6.65 -0.83 9.85
CA LEU A 227 5.48 -0.45 9.05
C LEU A 227 4.99 -1.63 8.20
N GLY A 228 5.88 -2.44 7.64
CA GLY A 228 5.52 -3.67 6.94
C GLY A 228 4.78 -4.65 7.86
N LYS A 229 5.20 -4.78 9.13
CA LYS A 229 4.46 -5.56 10.13
C LYS A 229 3.12 -4.91 10.49
N HIS A 230 3.07 -3.58 10.63
CA HIS A 230 1.85 -2.82 10.90
C HIS A 230 0.80 -3.05 9.81
N PHE A 231 1.13 -2.76 8.55
CA PHE A 231 0.19 -2.89 7.43
C PHE A 231 -0.17 -4.36 7.17
N SER A 232 0.77 -5.30 7.31
CA SER A 232 0.45 -6.73 7.27
C SER A 232 -0.57 -7.14 8.33
N PHE A 233 -0.50 -6.57 9.53
CA PHE A 233 -1.45 -6.84 10.60
C PHE A 233 -2.82 -6.21 10.29
N MET A 234 -2.86 -4.96 9.80
CA MET A 234 -4.11 -4.29 9.35
C MET A 234 -4.82 -5.07 8.23
N GLU A 235 -4.06 -5.53 7.24
CA GLU A 235 -4.60 -6.25 6.08
C GLU A 235 -5.10 -7.65 6.48
N LYS A 236 -4.45 -8.33 7.43
CA LYS A 236 -4.79 -9.72 7.81
C LYS A 236 -5.86 -9.82 8.90
N CYS A 237 -5.94 -8.88 9.82
CA CYS A 237 -6.90 -8.96 10.92
C CYS A 237 -8.34 -8.62 10.49
N SER A 238 -9.30 -9.38 11.01
CA SER A 238 -10.70 -8.95 11.00
C SER A 238 -10.89 -7.74 11.92
N ILE A 239 -11.97 -6.99 11.73
CA ILE A 239 -12.32 -5.87 12.60
C ILE A 239 -12.44 -6.34 14.06
N ASP A 240 -13.19 -7.42 14.32
CA ASP A 240 -13.36 -7.96 15.67
C ASP A 240 -12.02 -8.32 16.36
N HIS A 241 -11.11 -8.98 15.64
CA HIS A 241 -9.79 -9.32 16.18
C HIS A 241 -8.92 -8.08 16.40
N LEU A 242 -9.05 -7.08 15.54
CA LEU A 242 -8.34 -5.81 15.68
C LEU A 242 -8.83 -5.03 16.91
N GLU A 243 -10.15 -5.02 17.14
CA GLU A 243 -10.78 -4.44 18.33
C GLU A 243 -10.32 -5.14 19.61
N GLU A 244 -10.35 -6.47 19.63
CA GLU A 244 -9.89 -7.27 20.76
C GLU A 244 -8.39 -7.04 21.04
N ALA A 245 -7.55 -7.03 20.00
CA ALA A 245 -6.12 -6.77 20.12
C ALA A 245 -5.84 -5.36 20.65
N SER A 246 -6.55 -4.35 20.14
CA SER A 246 -6.44 -2.95 20.58
C SER A 246 -6.86 -2.76 22.04
N ALA A 247 -7.93 -3.43 22.46
CA ALA A 247 -8.39 -3.40 23.86
C ALA A 247 -7.35 -4.00 24.82
N LYS A 248 -6.62 -5.03 24.39
CA LYS A 248 -5.61 -5.75 25.20
C LYS A 248 -4.21 -5.14 25.18
N LEU A 249 -3.97 -4.05 24.44
CA LEU A 249 -2.65 -3.41 24.42
C LEU A 249 -2.23 -2.96 25.82
N SER A 250 -1.02 -3.39 26.22
CA SER A 250 -0.34 -2.90 27.42
C SER A 250 0.01 -1.42 27.27
N VAL A 251 0.31 -0.76 28.39
CA VAL A 251 0.76 0.64 28.42
C VAL A 251 1.99 0.87 27.53
N GLN A 252 2.92 -0.09 27.51
CA GLN A 252 4.10 -0.03 26.64
C GLN A 252 3.72 -0.06 25.16
N GLN A 253 2.82 -0.97 24.78
CA GLN A 253 2.39 -1.11 23.39
C GLN A 253 1.61 0.10 22.90
N ARG A 254 0.75 0.67 23.75
CA ARG A 254 0.01 1.91 23.44
C ARG A 254 0.96 3.09 23.20
N ARG A 255 1.98 3.26 24.04
CA ARG A 255 3.01 4.30 23.85
C ARG A 255 3.75 4.14 22.53
N ASN A 256 4.17 2.93 22.19
CA ASN A 256 4.85 2.68 20.93
C ASN A 256 3.94 2.87 19.71
N ALA A 257 2.66 2.49 19.80
CA ALA A 257 1.68 2.76 18.74
C ALA A 257 1.46 4.27 18.54
N ASP A 258 1.33 5.03 19.64
CA ASP A 258 1.21 6.49 19.63
C ASP A 258 2.45 7.17 19.03
N LEU A 259 3.65 6.66 19.29
CA LEU A 259 4.87 7.17 18.64
C LEU A 259 4.88 6.91 17.13
N VAL A 260 4.39 5.75 16.68
CA VAL A 260 4.21 5.48 15.24
C VAL A 260 3.21 6.45 14.63
N ALA A 261 2.05 6.64 15.28
CA ALA A 261 1.02 7.60 14.84
C ALA A 261 1.61 9.01 14.68
N LYS A 262 2.31 9.50 15.70
CA LYS A 262 2.95 10.83 15.69
C LYS A 262 4.01 11.01 14.60
N LEU A 263 4.76 9.95 14.27
CA LEU A 263 5.72 10.00 13.17
C LEU A 263 5.02 10.13 11.81
N ILE A 264 3.93 9.39 11.62
CA ILE A 264 3.10 9.46 10.41
C ILE A 264 2.45 10.86 10.32
N ASP A 265 1.84 11.35 11.39
CA ASP A 265 1.22 12.68 11.44
C ASP A 265 2.22 13.80 11.17
N LYS A 266 3.43 13.69 11.73
CA LYS A 266 4.50 14.66 11.51
C LYS A 266 4.91 14.70 10.03
N ALA A 267 4.97 13.55 9.36
CA ALA A 267 5.28 13.47 7.93
C ALA A 267 4.14 14.00 7.06
N ASP A 268 2.91 13.56 7.32
CA ASP A 268 1.71 13.97 6.59
C ASP A 268 1.50 15.49 6.64
N LYS A 269 1.66 16.07 7.84
CA LYS A 269 1.53 17.51 8.05
C LYS A 269 2.58 18.33 7.29
N GLU A 270 3.80 17.80 7.14
CA GLU A 270 4.86 18.47 6.39
C GLU A 270 4.63 18.36 4.88
N CYS A 271 4.35 17.15 4.41
CA CYS A 271 4.07 16.88 3.01
C CYS A 271 3.27 15.57 2.90
N PRO A 272 1.97 15.63 2.55
CA PRO A 272 1.15 14.42 2.38
C PRO A 272 1.75 13.43 1.38
N ALA A 273 2.49 13.95 0.38
CA ALA A 273 3.15 13.12 -0.62
C ALA A 273 4.28 12.24 -0.05
N PHE A 274 4.73 12.44 1.20
CA PHE A 274 5.64 11.51 1.87
C PHE A 274 4.99 10.14 2.10
N ILE A 275 3.67 10.10 2.25
CA ILE A 275 2.90 8.88 2.43
C ILE A 275 2.28 8.51 1.10
N PHE A 276 2.66 7.35 0.57
CA PHE A 276 2.04 6.81 -0.63
C PHE A 276 1.46 5.45 -0.30
N ASN A 277 0.15 5.30 -0.42
CA ASN A 277 -0.53 4.10 0.03
C ASN A 277 -1.43 3.56 -1.08
N GLN A 278 -1.06 2.40 -1.61
CA GLN A 278 -1.79 1.65 -2.63
C GLN A 278 -2.38 0.35 -2.07
N ALA A 279 -2.51 0.24 -0.75
CA ALA A 279 -3.25 -0.85 -0.12
C ALA A 279 -4.77 -0.62 -0.20
N PRO A 280 -5.60 -1.67 -0.01
CA PRO A 280 -7.04 -1.54 0.08
C PRO A 280 -7.45 -0.48 1.09
N HIS A 281 -8.52 0.27 0.78
CA HIS A 281 -9.05 1.31 1.65
C HIS A 281 -9.38 0.79 3.06
N GLU A 282 -9.89 -0.44 3.17
CA GLU A 282 -10.17 -1.07 4.47
C GLU A 282 -8.91 -1.18 5.33
N SER A 283 -7.76 -1.53 4.75
CA SER A 283 -6.49 -1.61 5.47
C SER A 283 -6.05 -0.24 5.99
N ASN A 284 -6.31 0.82 5.22
CA ASN A 284 -5.98 2.19 5.60
C ASN A 284 -6.91 2.70 6.71
N ALA A 285 -8.21 2.42 6.60
CA ALA A 285 -9.20 2.72 7.62
C ALA A 285 -8.86 2.01 8.94
N LYS A 286 -8.47 0.73 8.89
CA LYS A 286 -8.00 -0.03 10.06
C LYS A 286 -6.74 0.58 10.68
N SER A 287 -5.79 1.03 9.86
CA SER A 287 -4.58 1.71 10.33
C SER A 287 -4.91 2.99 11.09
N LEU A 288 -5.73 3.87 10.50
CA LEU A 288 -6.19 5.11 11.12
C LEU A 288 -6.93 4.85 12.43
N TRP A 289 -7.85 3.88 12.43
CA TRP A 289 -8.59 3.49 13.62
C TRP A 289 -7.66 2.96 14.72
N PHE A 290 -6.72 2.08 14.38
CA PHE A 290 -5.81 1.47 15.35
C PHE A 290 -4.86 2.49 15.97
N LEU A 291 -4.38 3.46 15.19
CA LEU A 291 -3.40 4.45 15.62
C LEU A 291 -4.03 5.65 16.34
N HIS A 292 -5.24 6.08 15.94
CA HIS A 292 -5.86 7.32 16.44
C HIS A 292 -7.17 7.10 17.21
N GLY A 293 -7.73 5.89 17.21
CA GLY A 293 -9.02 5.60 17.83
C GLY A 293 -10.22 6.22 17.08
N VAL A 294 -10.01 6.67 15.83
CA VAL A 294 -11.05 7.28 15.01
C VAL A 294 -11.85 6.19 14.29
N LEU A 295 -13.10 5.98 14.69
CA LEU A 295 -14.09 5.26 13.89
C LEU A 295 -14.60 6.17 12.77
N GLY A 296 -13.92 6.14 11.62
CA GLY A 296 -14.39 6.68 10.34
C GLY A 296 -14.39 8.21 10.19
N VAL A 297 -13.77 8.69 9.11
CA VAL A 297 -14.15 9.94 8.46
C VAL A 297 -14.25 9.67 6.95
N GLU A 298 -15.50 9.73 6.46
CA GLU A 298 -15.93 10.16 5.12
C GLU A 298 -15.19 9.64 3.89
N CYS A 299 -15.77 8.62 3.23
CA CYS A 299 -15.83 8.63 1.77
C CYS A 299 -16.61 9.88 1.33
N SER A 300 -15.92 10.98 1.02
CA SER A 300 -16.54 12.22 0.57
C SER A 300 -16.56 12.27 -0.96
N ASN A 301 -17.71 11.89 -1.54
CA ASN A 301 -18.18 12.53 -2.77
C ASN A 301 -19.41 13.39 -2.45
N HIS A 302 -19.18 14.70 -2.62
CA HIS A 302 -20.11 15.81 -2.84
C HIS A 302 -20.45 16.79 -1.69
N SER A 303 -19.79 17.95 -1.83
CA SER A 303 -20.28 19.34 -1.76
C SER A 303 -20.27 20.18 -0.46
N VAL A 304 -19.19 20.98 -0.33
CA VAL A 304 -19.08 22.45 -0.01
C VAL A 304 -19.53 22.91 1.41
N PRO A 305 -18.75 23.73 2.18
CA PRO A 305 -18.03 24.94 1.74
C PRO A 305 -16.54 25.08 2.12
N THR A 306 -15.80 25.46 1.08
CA THR A 306 -14.68 26.41 1.02
C THR A 306 -14.27 27.11 2.32
N ILE A 307 -13.06 26.83 2.81
CA ILE A 307 -12.10 27.86 3.24
C ILE A 307 -10.72 27.47 2.70
N PHE A 308 -10.25 28.24 1.72
CA PHE A 308 -8.92 28.20 1.15
C PHE A 308 -7.87 28.60 2.20
N PHE A 309 -6.68 28.00 2.13
CA PHE A 309 -5.44 28.78 2.18
C PHE A 309 -4.43 28.19 1.19
N ASN A 310 -4.22 28.96 0.11
CA ASN A 310 -2.95 29.02 -0.61
C ASN A 310 -1.85 29.38 0.38
N GLU A 311 -0.67 28.75 0.27
CA GLU A 311 0.55 29.49 -0.09
C GLU A 311 1.71 28.53 -0.39
N LEU A 312 2.37 28.83 -1.50
CA LEU A 312 3.65 28.27 -1.91
C LEU A 312 4.70 28.48 -0.82
N ALA A 313 5.40 27.41 -0.45
CA ALA A 313 6.74 27.54 0.09
C ALA A 313 7.62 26.41 -0.46
N GLN A 314 8.50 26.78 -1.38
CA GLN A 314 9.68 26.00 -1.68
C GLN A 314 10.47 25.84 -0.38
N SER A 315 10.71 24.61 0.06
CA SER A 315 11.85 24.34 0.93
C SER A 315 12.50 23.04 0.51
N GLU A 316 13.79 23.15 0.19
CA GLU A 316 14.69 22.02 -0.01
C GLU A 316 14.76 21.23 1.30
N LYS A 317 14.26 20.00 1.29
CA LYS A 317 14.56 19.01 2.32
C LYS A 317 15.01 17.72 1.63
N VAL A 318 16.22 17.30 2.00
CA VAL A 318 16.81 16.01 1.62
C VAL A 318 16.06 14.93 2.40
N GLY A 319 15.23 14.18 1.69
CA GLY A 319 14.55 12.99 2.22
C GLY A 319 15.30 11.73 1.79
N LEU A 320 15.58 10.83 2.73
CA LEU A 320 16.30 9.57 2.54
C LEU A 320 15.34 8.38 2.55
N PHE A 321 14.99 7.85 1.37
CA PHE A 321 13.93 6.85 1.15
C PHE A 321 14.42 5.40 1.11
N HIS A 322 13.62 4.49 1.68
CA HIS A 322 13.60 3.08 1.29
C HIS A 322 12.16 2.52 1.21
N VAL A 323 11.93 1.66 0.21
CA VAL A 323 10.78 0.73 0.12
C VAL A 323 11.12 -0.50 0.96
#